data_AF-A0A6P1TPP6-F1
#
_entry.id   AF-A0A6P1TPP6-F1
#
_cell.length_a   1.000
_cell.length_b   1.000
_cell.length_c   1.000
_cell.angle_alpha   90.00
_cell.angle_beta   90.00
_cell.angle_gamma   90.00
#
_symmetry.space_group_name_H-M   'P 1'
#
loop_
_entity.id
_entity.type
_entity.pdbx_description
1 polymer ?
#
loop_
_entity_poly.entity_id
_entity_poly.type
_entity_poly.pdbx_seq_one_letter_code
_entity_poly.pdbx_strand_id
1 'polypeptide(L)'
;MYYSYVMGINSIKNELKNDGFIIENDSGNYMVSFPKEKAPIWEDFITKHLEIDYWNEYIADNCIVFIFHLQDGIKKYEVNNFENKEVLDLCEKLCNCKFESIKSMLIGNHFYKEKLINFI
;
A
#
# COMPACT_ATOMS: atom_id res chain seq x y z
N MET A 1 -9.26 -2.99 -11.00
CA MET A 1 -8.76 -1.77 -10.30
C MET A 1 -7.89 -2.21 -9.18
N TYR A 2 -6.80 -1.47 -8.98
CA TYR A 2 -5.93 -1.61 -7.81
C TYR A 2 -6.25 -0.49 -6.83
N TYR A 3 -5.98 -0.77 -5.55
CA TYR A 3 -6.38 0.08 -4.43
C TYR A 3 -5.24 0.21 -3.45
N SER A 4 -4.82 1.42 -3.14
CA SER A 4 -3.76 1.72 -2.19
C SER A 4 -4.22 2.72 -1.13
N TYR A 5 -3.82 2.51 0.10
CA TYR A 5 -3.92 3.46 1.19
C TYR A 5 -2.53 4.01 1.48
N VAL A 6 -2.37 5.32 1.40
CA VAL A 6 -1.08 5.99 1.48
C VAL A 6 -0.97 6.76 2.78
N MET A 7 0.07 6.43 3.53
CA MET A 7 0.53 7.17 4.70
C MET A 7 1.95 7.68 4.42
N GLY A 8 2.36 8.76 5.10
CA GLY A 8 3.74 9.25 5.02
C GLY A 8 4.14 9.90 3.70
N ILE A 9 3.18 10.43 2.92
CA ILE A 9 3.46 11.24 1.72
C ILE A 9 2.70 12.56 1.82
N ASN A 10 3.42 13.69 1.79
CA ASN A 10 2.86 15.01 2.06
C ASN A 10 1.90 15.54 0.96
N SER A 11 2.09 15.16 -0.31
CA SER A 11 1.17 15.54 -1.39
C SER A 11 1.31 14.64 -2.61
N ILE A 12 0.23 13.95 -2.98
CA ILE A 12 0.19 13.08 -4.17
C ILE A 12 -0.58 13.68 -5.36
N LYS A 13 -1.35 14.75 -5.11
CA LYS A 13 -2.38 15.24 -6.05
C LYS A 13 -1.81 15.94 -7.28
N ASN A 14 -0.63 16.55 -7.21
CA ASN A 14 -0.09 17.31 -8.34
C ASN A 14 0.55 16.42 -9.40
N GLU A 15 1.08 15.25 -9.01
CA GLU A 15 1.84 14.36 -9.92
C GLU A 15 0.96 13.29 -10.56
N LEU A 16 -0.08 12.81 -9.88
CA LEU A 16 -0.86 11.65 -10.34
C LEU A 16 -2.25 11.98 -10.91
N LYS A 17 -2.76 13.19 -10.69
CA LYS A 17 -4.15 13.55 -11.04
C LYS A 17 -4.42 13.55 -12.55
N ASN A 18 -3.40 13.71 -13.38
CA ASN A 18 -3.54 13.69 -14.84
C ASN A 18 -3.45 12.28 -15.45
N ASP A 19 -3.17 11.26 -14.63
CA ASP A 19 -2.88 9.91 -15.10
C ASP A 19 -4.00 8.89 -14.87
N GLY A 20 -5.22 9.37 -14.59
CA GLY A 20 -6.38 8.48 -14.37
C GLY A 20 -6.40 7.82 -12.98
N PHE A 21 -5.61 8.34 -12.04
CA PHE A 21 -5.70 7.98 -10.62
C PHE A 21 -6.87 8.69 -9.97
N ILE A 22 -7.68 7.96 -9.20
CA ILE A 22 -8.72 8.50 -8.33
C ILE A 22 -8.12 8.64 -6.94
N ILE A 23 -8.07 9.86 -6.42
CA ILE A 23 -7.43 10.19 -5.15
C ILE A 23 -8.44 10.85 -4.24
N GLU A 24 -8.69 10.23 -3.09
CA GLU A 24 -9.59 10.70 -2.05
C GLU A 24 -8.78 10.96 -0.77
N ASN A 25 -9.09 12.06 -0.06
CA ASN A 25 -8.46 12.36 1.21
C ASN A 25 -9.14 11.55 2.33
N ASP A 26 -8.34 11.02 3.24
CA ASP A 26 -8.83 10.43 4.48
C ASP A 26 -7.97 10.92 5.66
N SER A 27 -8.47 11.92 6.39
CA SER A 27 -7.86 12.36 7.67
C SER A 27 -6.34 12.70 7.60
N GLY A 28 -5.86 13.18 6.45
CA GLY A 28 -4.44 13.49 6.22
C GLY A 28 -3.67 12.42 5.43
N ASN A 29 -4.27 11.25 5.24
CA ASN A 29 -3.82 10.18 4.35
C ASN A 29 -4.59 10.22 3.02
N TYR A 30 -4.27 9.29 2.11
CA TYR A 30 -4.93 9.18 0.82
C TYR A 30 -5.41 7.77 0.53
N MET A 31 -6.64 7.66 0.01
CA MET A 31 -7.15 6.47 -0.64
C MET A 31 -7.00 6.65 -2.15
N VAL A 32 -6.32 5.71 -2.80
CA VAL A 32 -5.97 5.78 -4.21
C VAL A 32 -6.51 4.57 -4.94
N SER A 33 -7.24 4.80 -6.03
CA SER A 33 -7.71 3.76 -6.94
C SER A 33 -7.17 4.00 -8.34
N PHE A 34 -6.66 2.95 -9.00
CA PHE A 34 -6.02 3.11 -10.30
C PHE A 34 -6.09 1.86 -11.18
N PRO A 35 -5.98 2.04 -12.52
CA PRO A 35 -5.91 0.92 -13.47
C PRO A 35 -4.72 0.01 -13.25
N LYS A 36 -4.87 -1.28 -13.60
CA LYS A 36 -3.76 -2.25 -13.50
C LYS A 36 -2.55 -1.80 -14.30
N GLU A 37 -2.78 -1.27 -15.49
CA GLU A 37 -1.78 -0.73 -16.40
C GLU A 37 -1.02 0.48 -15.83
N LYS A 38 -1.53 1.12 -14.76
CA LYS A 38 -0.88 2.21 -14.05
C LYS A 38 -0.02 1.75 -12.87
N ALA A 39 0.05 0.45 -12.57
CA ALA A 39 0.90 -0.07 -11.49
C ALA A 39 2.38 0.34 -11.62
N PRO A 40 3.03 0.32 -12.81
CA PRO A 40 4.41 0.79 -12.91
C PRO A 40 4.59 2.28 -12.57
N ILE A 41 3.61 3.12 -12.93
CA ILE A 41 3.63 4.55 -12.60
C ILE A 41 3.42 4.75 -11.10
N TRP A 42 2.53 3.96 -10.50
CA TRP A 42 2.29 3.97 -9.06
C TRP A 42 3.54 3.58 -8.26
N GLU A 43 4.18 2.47 -8.63
CA GLU A 43 5.37 1.96 -7.94
C GLU A 43 6.57 2.93 -8.05
N ASP A 44 6.76 3.55 -9.21
CA ASP A 44 7.78 4.59 -9.42
C ASP A 44 7.50 5.83 -8.55
N PHE A 45 6.23 6.25 -8.47
CA PHE A 45 5.82 7.34 -7.59
C PHE A 45 6.12 7.02 -6.12
N ILE A 46 5.69 5.86 -5.63
CA ILE A 46 5.93 5.44 -4.25
C ILE A 46 7.42 5.38 -3.95
N THR A 47 8.22 4.78 -4.85
CA THR A 47 9.68 4.67 -4.67
C THR A 47 10.37 6.03 -4.55
N LYS A 48 9.86 7.06 -5.24
CA LYS A 48 10.43 8.42 -5.21
C LYS A 48 10.04 9.23 -3.96
N HIS A 49 8.86 8.97 -3.41
CA HIS A 49 8.21 9.86 -2.44
C HIS A 49 7.98 9.26 -1.06
N LEU A 50 8.04 7.94 -0.92
CA LEU A 50 7.88 7.26 0.36
C LEU A 50 9.08 7.61 1.26
N GLU A 51 8.80 8.03 2.50
CA GLU A 51 9.85 8.33 3.48
C GLU A 51 10.59 7.06 3.93
N ILE A 52 11.84 7.20 4.38
CA ILE A 52 12.60 6.07 4.96
C ILE A 52 11.89 5.58 6.22
N ASP A 53 11.91 4.26 6.43
CA ASP A 53 11.21 3.52 7.49
C ASP A 53 9.67 3.56 7.38
N TYR A 54 9.15 3.88 6.20
CA TYR A 54 7.75 3.70 5.84
C TYR A 54 7.56 2.59 4.80
N TRP A 55 6.31 2.15 4.66
CA TRP A 55 5.89 1.27 3.58
C TRP A 55 4.59 1.79 2.95
N ASN A 56 4.34 1.36 1.72
CA ASN A 56 3.03 1.45 1.09
C ASN A 56 2.62 0.07 0.61
N GLU A 57 1.31 -0.14 0.52
CA GLU A 57 0.76 -1.36 -0.05
C GLU A 57 -0.42 -1.06 -0.98
N TYR A 58 -0.68 -1.99 -1.88
CA TYR A 58 -1.89 -1.95 -2.70
C TYR A 58 -2.43 -3.33 -3.01
N ILE A 59 -3.76 -3.42 -3.11
CA ILE A 59 -4.49 -4.61 -3.53
C ILE A 59 -4.36 -4.73 -5.05
N ALA A 60 -3.68 -5.77 -5.52
CA ALA A 60 -3.61 -6.18 -6.92
C ALA A 60 -4.59 -7.33 -7.20
N ASP A 61 -4.62 -7.91 -8.41
CA ASP A 61 -5.67 -8.87 -8.79
C ASP A 61 -5.75 -10.11 -7.89
N ASN A 62 -4.59 -10.70 -7.55
CA ASN A 62 -4.51 -11.97 -6.80
C ASN A 62 -3.54 -11.89 -5.61
N CYS A 63 -2.98 -10.72 -5.34
CA CYS A 63 -1.99 -10.52 -4.31
C CYS A 63 -2.09 -9.10 -3.73
N ILE A 64 -1.41 -8.91 -2.61
CA ILE A 64 -1.14 -7.60 -2.04
C ILE A 64 0.31 -7.28 -2.33
N VAL A 65 0.56 -6.14 -2.94
CA VAL A 65 1.92 -5.68 -3.20
C VAL A 65 2.33 -4.74 -2.09
N PHE A 66 3.48 -5.02 -1.47
CA PHE A 66 4.09 -4.17 -0.45
C PHE A 66 5.38 -3.57 -1.00
N ILE A 67 5.60 -2.29 -0.73
CA ILE A 67 6.80 -1.53 -1.09
C ILE A 67 7.31 -0.88 0.19
N PHE A 68 8.46 -1.35 0.67
CA PHE A 68 9.12 -0.85 1.87
C PHE A 68 10.27 0.06 1.47
N HIS A 69 10.38 1.22 2.11
CA HIS A 69 11.58 2.05 2.04
C HIS A 69 12.36 1.86 3.33
N LEU A 70 13.39 1.03 3.27
CA LEU A 70 14.27 0.73 4.38
C LEU A 70 15.57 1.54 4.26
N GLN A 71 16.36 1.58 5.33
CA GLN A 71 17.66 2.24 5.36
C GLN A 71 18.64 1.72 4.28
N ASP A 72 18.50 0.46 3.85
CA ASP A 72 19.29 -0.19 2.80
C ASP A 72 18.70 -0.02 1.39
N GLY A 73 17.54 0.62 1.26
CA GLY A 73 16.86 0.90 -0.01
C GLY A 73 15.43 0.36 -0.07
N ILE A 74 14.91 0.24 -1.29
CA ILE A 74 13.54 -0.23 -1.53
C ILE A 74 13.48 -1.75 -1.58
N LYS A 75 12.49 -2.34 -0.91
CA LYS A 75 12.13 -3.77 -1.05
C LYS A 75 10.66 -3.92 -1.45
N LYS A 76 10.41 -4.75 -2.45
CA LYS A 76 9.06 -5.04 -2.95
C LYS A 76 8.71 -6.51 -2.72
N TYR A 77 7.49 -6.76 -2.26
CA TYR A 77 6.96 -8.10 -2.06
C TYR A 77 5.58 -8.23 -2.71
N GLU A 78 5.32 -9.38 -3.34
CA GLU A 78 3.97 -9.80 -3.74
C GLU A 78 3.50 -10.87 -2.75
N VAL A 79 2.46 -10.56 -1.99
CA VAL A 79 1.93 -11.44 -0.95
C VAL A 79 0.65 -12.08 -1.44
N ASN A 80 0.68 -13.39 -1.64
CA ASN A 80 -0.48 -14.20 -1.98
C ASN A 80 -1.10 -14.76 -0.70
N ASN A 81 -2.42 -14.97 -0.69
CA ASN A 81 -3.18 -15.58 0.42
C ASN A 81 -2.96 -14.92 1.81
N PHE A 82 -2.44 -13.69 1.85
CA PHE A 82 -2.08 -12.98 3.08
C PHE A 82 -0.99 -13.65 3.92
N GLU A 83 -0.19 -14.55 3.33
CA GLU A 83 0.84 -15.30 4.03
C GLU A 83 2.24 -14.85 3.59
N ASN A 84 2.91 -14.06 4.43
CA ASN A 84 4.32 -13.77 4.30
C ASN A 84 4.88 -13.31 5.66
N LYS A 85 5.67 -14.16 6.31
CA LYS A 85 6.20 -13.87 7.65
C LYS A 85 7.11 -12.63 7.66
N GLU A 86 7.96 -12.49 6.64
CA GLU A 86 8.92 -11.38 6.54
C GLU A 86 8.18 -10.04 6.39
N VAL A 87 7.17 -9.98 5.53
CA VAL A 87 6.33 -8.78 5.36
C VAL A 87 5.62 -8.42 6.66
N LEU A 88 5.04 -9.40 7.36
CA LEU A 88 4.40 -9.16 8.66
C LEU A 88 5.40 -8.60 9.68
N ASP A 89 6.57 -9.24 9.82
CA ASP A 89 7.63 -8.80 10.73
C ASP A 89 8.10 -7.36 10.39
N LEU A 90 8.20 -7.01 9.10
CA LEU A 90 8.56 -5.67 8.64
C LEU A 90 7.49 -4.64 9.02
N CYS A 91 6.21 -4.91 8.74
CA CYS A 91 5.12 -4.02 9.13
C CYS A 91 5.10 -3.80 10.65
N GLU A 92 5.19 -4.86 11.44
CA GLU A 92 5.22 -4.81 12.91
C GLU A 92 6.41 -4.00 13.44
N LYS A 93 7.59 -4.16 12.83
CA LYS A 93 8.81 -3.43 13.19
C LYS A 93 8.65 -1.93 12.90
N LEU A 94 8.15 -1.56 11.72
CA LEU A 94 8.04 -0.17 11.31
C LEU A 94 6.94 0.58 12.08
N CYS A 95 5.79 -0.06 12.37
CA CYS A 95 4.73 0.56 13.18
C CYS A 95 4.96 0.45 14.70
N ASN A 96 5.97 -0.30 15.14
CA ASN A 96 6.19 -0.69 16.54
C ASN A 96 4.91 -1.27 17.19
N CYS A 97 4.24 -2.15 16.46
CA CYS A 97 2.94 -2.71 16.85
C CYS A 97 2.85 -4.19 16.43
N LYS A 98 1.93 -4.96 17.01
CA LYS A 98 1.73 -6.38 16.68
C LYS A 98 0.42 -6.58 15.94
N PHE A 99 0.45 -7.46 14.95
CA PHE A 99 -0.72 -7.86 14.18
C PHE A 99 -0.90 -9.37 14.27
N GLU A 100 -2.16 -9.82 14.28
CA GLU A 100 -2.48 -11.25 14.22
C GLU A 100 -2.04 -11.85 12.87
N SER A 101 -2.27 -11.12 11.78
CA SER A 101 -1.92 -11.51 10.41
C SER A 101 -1.93 -10.29 9.48
N ILE A 102 -1.36 -10.44 8.28
CA ILE A 102 -1.48 -9.43 7.21
C ILE A 102 -2.96 -9.17 6.88
N LYS A 103 -3.79 -10.22 6.86
CA LYS A 103 -5.22 -10.09 6.58
C LYS A 103 -5.92 -9.22 7.63
N SER A 104 -5.68 -9.49 8.92
CA SER A 104 -6.28 -8.73 10.02
C SER A 104 -5.82 -7.26 9.99
N MET A 105 -4.54 -7.01 9.68
CA MET A 105 -4.01 -5.65 9.50
C MET A 105 -4.75 -4.90 8.38
N LEU A 106 -4.89 -5.50 7.20
CA LEU A 106 -5.55 -4.85 6.07
C LEU A 106 -7.05 -4.64 6.30
N ILE A 107 -7.76 -5.62 6.88
CA ILE A 107 -9.20 -5.50 7.21
C ILE A 107 -9.44 -4.42 8.29
N GLY A 108 -8.45 -4.16 9.14
CA GLY A 108 -8.49 -3.04 10.10
C GLY A 108 -8.56 -1.67 9.42
N ASN A 109 -8.11 -1.56 8.17
CA ASN A 109 -8.26 -0.35 7.37
C ASN A 109 -9.62 -0.34 6.66
N HIS A 110 -10.44 0.69 6.93
CA HIS A 110 -11.80 0.78 6.38
C HIS A 110 -11.83 0.78 4.85
N PHE A 111 -10.82 1.37 4.20
CA PHE A 111 -10.73 1.40 2.74
C PHE A 111 -10.59 0.00 2.16
N TYR A 112 -9.68 -0.81 2.72
CA TYR A 112 -9.45 -2.18 2.24
C TYR A 112 -10.53 -3.16 2.67
N LYS A 113 -11.13 -2.97 3.85
CA LYS A 113 -12.19 -3.83 4.35
C LYS A 113 -13.30 -4.03 3.31
N GLU A 114 -13.69 -2.98 2.59
CA GLU A 114 -14.69 -3.07 1.54
C GLU A 114 -14.20 -3.78 0.27
N LYS A 115 -12.91 -3.63 -0.08
CA LYS A 115 -12.36 -4.17 -1.33
C LYS A 115 -11.94 -5.63 -1.20
N LEU A 116 -11.57 -6.07 -0.01
CA LEU A 116 -11.16 -7.45 0.29
C LEU A 116 -12.33 -8.42 0.46
N ILE A 117 -13.59 -7.94 0.47
CA ILE A 117 -14.78 -8.82 0.48
C ILE A 117 -14.79 -9.76 -0.72
N ASN A 118 -14.19 -9.35 -1.86
CA ASN A 118 -14.13 -10.14 -3.08
C ASN A 118 -12.85 -11.01 -3.22
N PHE A 119 -11.98 -11.02 -2.21
CA PHE A 119 -10.77 -11.86 -2.15
C PHE A 119 -10.97 -13.14 -1.33
N ILE A 120 -12.21 -13.42 -0.89
CA ILE A 120 -12.61 -14.53 -0.03
C ILE A 120 -13.42 -15.55 -0.82
#